data_AF-A0A430F5G0-F1
#
_entry.id   AF-A0A430F5G0-F1
#
_cell.length_a   1.000
_cell.length_b   1.000
_cell.length_c   1.000
_cell.angle_alpha   90.00
_cell.angle_beta   90.00
_cell.angle_gamma   90.00
#
_symmetry.space_group_name_H-M   'P 1'
#
loop_
_entity.id
_entity.type
_entity.pdbx_description
1 polymer ?
#
loop_
_entity_poly.entity_id
_entity_poly.type
_entity_poly.pdbx_seq_one_letter_code
_entity_poly.pdbx_strand_id
1 'polypeptide(L)'
;MTLQPFATVDELAEWLGEPIDEEPDQRRATRVLRAASNLVRSYTRQQWADEHGKLCEGLPEALADVTLSCAARYYVNPNAETQWTSQIDDAMDGGGRKVESSGIYLTESEQRMLDTVREQVSGVVAKSVASIATTRGDADGYTRDGGVPWFVVNGL
;
A
#
# COMPACT_ATOMS: atom_id res chain seq x y z
N MET A 1 5.85 -18.93 1.12
CA MET A 1 6.45 -18.68 2.45
C MET A 1 5.65 -17.61 3.17
N THR A 2 5.59 -17.63 4.50
CA THR A 2 4.91 -16.61 5.31
C THR A 2 5.89 -15.49 5.65
N LEU A 3 5.61 -14.26 5.22
CA LEU A 3 6.45 -13.11 5.54
C LEU A 3 6.24 -12.67 7.00
N GLN A 4 7.32 -12.24 7.65
CA GLN A 4 7.28 -11.67 8.99
C GLN A 4 6.41 -10.39 9.01
N PRO A 5 5.49 -10.20 9.96
CA PRO A 5 4.74 -8.94 10.10
C PRO A 5 5.65 -7.75 10.44
N PHE A 6 5.24 -6.52 10.10
CA PHE A 6 6.01 -5.30 10.43
C PHE A 6 6.01 -4.93 11.92
N ALA A 7 5.05 -5.47 12.67
CA ALA A 7 4.90 -5.25 14.11
C ALA A 7 4.53 -6.55 14.82
N THR A 8 4.80 -6.59 16.12
CA THR A 8 4.62 -7.73 17.01
C THR A 8 3.33 -7.63 17.83
N VAL A 9 2.95 -8.73 18.48
CA VAL A 9 1.77 -8.76 19.37
C VAL A 9 2.01 -7.89 20.62
N ASP A 10 3.24 -7.82 21.11
CA ASP A 10 3.59 -7.02 22.28
C ASP A 10 3.46 -5.51 21.99
N GLU A 11 3.92 -5.06 20.81
CA GLU A 11 3.74 -3.68 20.36
C GLU A 11 2.25 -3.34 20.15
N LEU A 12 1.45 -4.31 19.71
CA LEU A 12 0.00 -4.13 19.60
C LEU A 12 -0.66 -4.00 20.98
N ALA A 13 -0.23 -4.80 21.96
CA ALA A 13 -0.72 -4.72 23.34
C ALA A 13 -0.35 -3.37 23.97
N GLU A 14 0.88 -2.89 23.75
CA GLU A 14 1.33 -1.56 24.18
C GLU A 14 0.50 -0.45 23.54
N TRP A 15 0.22 -0.55 22.24
CA TRP A 15 -0.62 0.42 21.53
C TRP A 15 -2.04 0.48 22.09
N LEU A 16 -2.62 -0.68 22.42
CA LEU A 16 -3.98 -0.76 22.98
C LEU A 16 -4.03 -0.35 24.45
N GLY A 17 -2.89 -0.34 25.15
CA GLY A 17 -2.81 -0.11 26.58
C GLY A 17 -3.33 -1.27 27.43
N GLU A 18 -3.55 -2.44 26.81
CA GLU A 18 -4.11 -3.64 27.44
C GLU A 18 -3.29 -4.88 27.06
N PRO A 19 -2.98 -5.76 28.03
CA PRO A 19 -2.23 -6.98 27.75
C PRO A 19 -3.06 -7.99 26.95
N ILE A 20 -2.44 -8.66 25.98
CA ILE A 20 -3.03 -9.72 25.16
C ILE A 20 -2.48 -11.08 25.63
N ASP A 21 -2.93 -11.55 26.79
CA ASP A 21 -2.34 -12.72 27.47
C ASP A 21 -3.00 -14.06 27.08
N GLU A 22 -4.23 -14.03 26.57
CA GLU A 22 -4.98 -15.24 26.23
C GLU A 22 -4.52 -15.84 24.89
N GLU A 23 -4.25 -17.16 24.85
CA GLU A 23 -3.80 -17.86 23.64
C GLU A 23 -4.72 -17.66 22.41
N PRO A 24 -6.06 -17.67 22.52
CA PRO A 24 -6.95 -17.34 21.41
C PRO A 24 -6.75 -15.91 20.88
N ASP A 25 -6.53 -14.96 21.78
CA ASP A 25 -6.38 -13.55 21.44
C ASP A 25 -5.00 -13.22 20.88
N GLN A 26 -3.95 -13.89 21.34
CA GLN A 26 -2.62 -13.83 20.72
C GLN A 26 -2.64 -14.38 19.29
N ARG A 27 -3.36 -15.50 19.06
CA ARG A 27 -3.54 -16.06 17.71
C ARG A 27 -4.34 -15.11 16.82
N ARG A 28 -5.37 -14.45 17.36
CA ARG A 28 -6.15 -13.43 16.66
C ARG A 28 -5.26 -12.24 16.29
N ALA A 29 -4.57 -11.65 17.26
CA ALA A 29 -3.65 -10.53 17.07
C ALA A 29 -2.59 -10.83 16.00
N THR A 30 -1.95 -12.00 16.07
CA THR A 30 -0.96 -12.45 15.09
C THR A 30 -1.55 -12.51 13.67
N ARG A 31 -2.77 -13.02 13.50
CA ARG A 31 -3.43 -13.09 12.19
C ARG A 31 -3.79 -11.70 11.66
N VAL A 32 -4.25 -10.79 12.54
CA VAL A 32 -4.59 -9.42 12.17
C VAL A 32 -3.34 -8.65 11.74
N LEU A 33 -2.24 -8.72 12.51
CA LEU A 33 -0.96 -8.09 12.16
C LEU A 33 -0.41 -8.60 10.83
N ARG A 34 -0.56 -9.90 10.55
CA ARG A 34 -0.17 -10.48 9.26
C ARG A 34 -1.04 -9.95 8.12
N ALA A 35 -2.35 -9.84 8.31
CA ALA A 35 -3.24 -9.26 7.31
C ALA A 35 -2.92 -7.79 7.05
N ALA A 36 -2.67 -7.01 8.11
CA ALA A 36 -2.29 -5.60 8.03
C ALA A 36 -0.98 -5.42 7.26
N SER A 37 0.04 -6.22 7.59
CA SER A 37 1.34 -6.17 6.93
C SER A 37 1.24 -6.53 5.45
N ASN A 38 0.40 -7.50 5.08
CA ASN A 38 0.16 -7.84 3.68
C ASN A 38 -0.55 -6.71 2.91
N LEU A 39 -1.48 -6.01 3.56
CA LEU A 39 -2.14 -4.85 2.99
C LEU A 39 -1.13 -3.72 2.71
N VAL A 40 -0.26 -3.42 3.67
CA VAL A 40 0.81 -2.42 3.52
C VAL A 40 1.74 -2.81 2.37
N ARG A 41 2.19 -4.06 2.28
CA ARG A 41 3.00 -4.56 1.15
C ARG A 41 2.30 -4.43 -0.20
N SER A 42 1.01 -4.75 -0.24
CA SER A 42 0.21 -4.61 -1.46
C SER A 42 0.07 -3.16 -1.88
N TYR A 43 -0.01 -2.24 -0.91
CA TYR A 43 -0.12 -0.81 -1.15
C TYR A 43 1.20 -0.21 -1.64
N THR A 44 2.30 -0.50 -0.95
CA THR A 44 3.65 0.00 -1.29
C THR A 44 4.24 -0.68 -2.51
N ARG A 45 3.70 -1.85 -2.90
CA ARG A 45 4.20 -2.74 -3.96
C ARG A 45 5.60 -3.30 -3.69
N GLN A 46 6.01 -3.31 -2.43
CA GLN A 46 7.33 -3.78 -2.00
C GLN A 46 7.17 -4.83 -0.90
N GLN A 47 8.00 -5.88 -0.95
CA GLN A 47 7.91 -6.99 0.01
C GLN A 47 8.56 -6.66 1.35
N TRP A 48 9.60 -5.81 1.34
CA TRP A 48 10.37 -5.42 2.53
C TRP A 48 10.92 -6.61 3.34
N ALA A 49 11.14 -7.73 2.66
CA ALA A 49 11.62 -8.97 3.25
C ALA A 49 12.72 -9.59 2.37
N ASP A 50 13.62 -10.30 3.02
CA ASP A 50 14.68 -11.07 2.38
C ASP A 50 14.16 -12.40 1.79
N GLU A 51 15.07 -13.17 1.18
CA GLU A 51 14.78 -14.48 0.57
C GLU A 51 14.30 -15.52 1.59
N HIS A 52 14.50 -15.28 2.89
CA HIS A 52 14.07 -16.12 3.99
C HIS A 52 12.74 -15.65 4.61
N GLY A 53 12.16 -14.54 4.13
CA GLY A 53 10.92 -13.97 4.62
C GLY A 53 11.06 -13.13 5.90
N LYS A 54 12.30 -12.81 6.30
CA LYS A 54 12.62 -11.90 7.42
C LYS A 54 12.61 -10.46 6.91
N LEU A 55 12.23 -9.53 7.77
CA LEU A 55 12.27 -8.10 7.46
C LEU A 55 13.69 -7.62 7.13
N CYS A 56 13.82 -6.78 6.10
CA CYS A 56 15.07 -6.10 5.79
C CYS A 56 15.53 -5.20 6.95
N GLU A 57 16.83 -4.92 7.08
CA GLU A 57 17.33 -3.96 8.06
C GLU A 57 17.07 -2.51 7.61
N GLY A 58 16.88 -1.60 8.57
CA GLY A 58 16.69 -0.17 8.30
C GLY A 58 15.34 0.20 7.69
N LEU A 59 14.29 -0.56 8.00
CA LEU A 59 12.93 -0.26 7.53
C LEU A 59 12.42 1.06 8.11
N PRO A 60 11.67 1.87 7.32
CA PRO A 60 11.00 3.05 7.83
C PRO A 60 10.01 2.70 8.96
N GLU A 61 10.09 3.42 10.08
CA GLU A 61 9.19 3.25 11.24
C GLU A 61 7.71 3.41 10.85
N ALA A 62 7.43 4.27 9.86
CA ALA A 62 6.11 4.47 9.28
C ALA A 62 5.41 3.16 8.83
N LEU A 63 6.17 2.13 8.43
CA LEU A 63 5.59 0.83 8.08
C LEU A 63 5.03 0.10 9.30
N ALA A 64 5.73 0.16 10.43
CA ALA A 64 5.29 -0.44 11.69
C ALA A 64 4.11 0.34 12.27
N ASP A 65 4.20 1.68 12.32
CA ASP A 65 3.16 2.56 12.85
C ASP A 65 1.82 2.38 12.13
N VAL A 66 1.83 2.40 10.79
CA VAL A 66 0.62 2.19 9.99
C VAL A 66 0.08 0.77 10.12
N THR A 67 0.96 -0.22 10.29
CA THR A 67 0.54 -1.59 10.53
C THR A 67 -0.16 -1.72 11.89
N LEU A 68 0.39 -1.10 12.93
CA LEU A 68 -0.17 -1.08 14.28
C LEU A 68 -1.52 -0.37 14.32
N SER A 69 -1.63 0.83 13.76
CA SER A 69 -2.88 1.59 13.74
C SER A 69 -4.00 0.84 13.01
N CYS A 70 -3.67 0.24 11.87
CA CYS A 70 -4.60 -0.55 11.07
C CYS A 70 -5.02 -1.83 11.80
N ALA A 71 -4.07 -2.54 12.40
CA ALA A 71 -4.32 -3.75 13.17
C ALA A 71 -5.16 -3.49 14.42
N ALA A 72 -4.84 -2.45 15.19
CA ALA A 72 -5.56 -2.06 16.41
C ALA A 72 -7.03 -1.78 16.12
N ARG A 73 -7.30 -1.01 15.06
CA ARG A 73 -8.67 -0.72 14.63
C ARG A 73 -9.46 -1.98 14.29
N TYR A 74 -8.87 -2.87 13.50
CA TYR A 74 -9.55 -4.10 13.10
C TYR A 74 -9.71 -5.09 14.26
N TYR A 75 -8.76 -5.09 15.20
CA TYR A 75 -8.80 -5.93 16.39
C TYR A 75 -9.95 -5.51 17.33
N VAL A 76 -10.13 -4.21 17.55
CA VAL A 76 -11.19 -3.65 18.42
C VAL A 76 -12.56 -3.64 17.74
N ASN A 77 -12.61 -3.44 16.41
CA ASN A 77 -13.86 -3.40 15.65
C ASN A 77 -13.80 -4.32 14.41
N PRO A 78 -13.94 -5.65 14.58
CA PRO A 78 -13.85 -6.61 13.48
C PRO A 78 -14.96 -6.46 12.42
N ASN A 79 -16.15 -5.99 12.83
CA ASN A 79 -17.31 -5.85 11.95
C ASN A 79 -17.31 -4.51 11.19
N ALA A 80 -16.31 -3.64 11.42
CA ALA A 80 -16.26 -2.28 10.90
C ALA A 80 -17.58 -1.50 11.15
N GLU A 81 -18.17 -1.71 12.33
CA GLU A 81 -19.40 -1.04 12.74
C GLU A 81 -19.12 0.45 12.92
N THR A 82 -19.88 1.29 12.23
CA THR A 82 -19.79 2.74 12.38
C THR A 82 -20.92 3.21 13.27
N GLN A 83 -20.58 3.73 14.46
CA GLN A 83 -21.57 4.33 15.34
C GLN A 83 -21.83 5.77 14.88
N TRP A 84 -23.05 6.05 14.45
CA TRP A 84 -23.54 7.41 14.26
C TRP A 84 -24.45 7.78 15.44
N THR A 85 -23.87 8.21 16.56
CA THR A 85 -24.66 8.93 17.56
C THR A 85 -23.85 10.12 18.11
N SER A 86 -24.30 11.34 17.78
CA SER A 86 -24.08 12.52 18.62
C SER A 86 -25.34 12.85 19.42
N GLN A 87 -26.29 11.91 19.50
CA GLN A 87 -27.59 12.10 20.13
C GLN A 87 -27.73 11.20 21.36
N ILE A 88 -28.17 11.84 22.44
CA ILE A 88 -28.43 11.31 23.77
C ILE A 88 -29.87 10.78 23.78
N ASP A 89 -30.18 9.77 22.97
CA ASP A 89 -31.52 9.15 22.99
C ASP A 89 -31.47 7.67 22.59
N ASP A 90 -32.35 6.88 23.20
CA ASP A 90 -32.21 5.46 23.50
C ASP A 90 -32.55 4.55 22.30
N ALA A 91 -32.83 5.15 21.15
CA ALA A 91 -33.15 4.46 19.91
C ALA A 91 -31.87 4.21 19.10
N MET A 92 -31.11 3.20 19.51
CA MET A 92 -29.97 2.66 18.78
C MET A 92 -30.41 2.11 17.40
N ASP A 93 -30.27 2.91 16.34
CA ASP A 93 -30.17 2.40 14.97
C ASP A 93 -28.68 2.33 14.58
N GLY A 94 -28.01 1.30 15.10
CA GLY A 94 -26.61 0.99 14.79
C GLY A 94 -26.43 0.18 13.50
N GLY A 95 -27.27 0.39 12.47
CA GLY A 95 -27.35 -0.54 11.32
C GLY A 95 -27.25 0.07 9.92
N GLY A 96 -27.11 1.38 9.76
CA GLY A 96 -27.48 2.04 8.50
C GLY A 96 -26.46 2.05 7.36
N ARG A 97 -25.15 2.00 7.63
CA ARG A 97 -24.12 2.01 6.58
C ARG A 97 -23.09 0.93 6.83
N LYS A 98 -23.22 -0.18 6.09
CA LYS A 98 -22.07 -1.05 5.83
C LYS A 98 -21.02 -0.19 5.14
N VAL A 99 -19.87 -0.02 5.79
CA VAL A 99 -18.69 0.54 5.14
C VAL A 99 -18.41 -0.33 3.90
N GLU A 100 -18.24 0.28 2.72
CA GLU A 100 -18.03 -0.48 1.47
C GLU A 100 -16.79 -1.40 1.52
N SER A 101 -15.88 -1.15 2.46
CA SER A 101 -14.79 -2.04 2.85
C SER A 101 -15.04 -2.58 4.26
N SER A 102 -15.96 -3.53 4.40
CA SER A 102 -16.02 -4.37 5.60
C SER A 102 -14.78 -5.28 5.60
N GLY A 103 -13.71 -4.86 6.25
CA GLY A 103 -12.44 -5.57 6.25
C GLY A 103 -11.29 -4.72 6.81
N ILE A 104 -10.07 -5.19 6.62
CA ILE A 104 -8.88 -4.42 6.96
C ILE A 104 -8.60 -3.39 5.85
N TYR A 105 -8.45 -2.12 6.21
CA TYR A 105 -8.30 -1.02 5.26
C TYR A 105 -7.28 0.01 5.75
N LEU A 106 -6.77 0.81 4.81
CA LEU A 106 -5.90 1.96 5.10
C LEU A 106 -6.71 3.25 4.94
N THR A 107 -6.66 4.11 5.96
CA THR A 107 -7.18 5.49 5.88
C THR A 107 -6.39 6.33 4.90
N GLU A 108 -6.96 7.46 4.48
CA GLU A 108 -6.27 8.41 3.62
C GLU A 108 -4.98 8.97 4.28
N SER A 109 -4.99 9.20 5.60
CA SER A 109 -3.80 9.64 6.33
C SER A 109 -2.69 8.59 6.36
N GLU A 110 -3.04 7.32 6.59
CA GLU A 110 -2.10 6.20 6.56
C GLU A 110 -1.53 6.00 5.15
N GLN A 111 -2.37 6.13 4.13
CA GLN A 111 -1.95 6.10 2.72
C GLN A 111 -0.94 7.20 2.40
N ARG A 112 -1.21 8.45 2.81
CA ARG A 112 -0.26 9.58 2.62
C ARG A 112 1.08 9.34 3.32
N MET A 113 1.06 8.72 4.50
CA MET A 113 2.28 8.34 5.20
C MET A 113 3.07 7.28 4.42
N LEU A 114 2.39 6.26 3.91
CA LEU A 114 2.99 5.20 3.09
C LEU A 114 3.43 5.68 1.71
N ASP A 115 2.81 6.70 1.13
CA ASP A 115 3.21 7.26 -0.17
C ASP A 115 4.63 7.85 -0.16
N THR A 116 5.18 8.17 1.02
CA THR A 116 6.57 8.63 1.16
C THR A 116 7.60 7.51 0.94
N VAL A 117 7.23 6.26 1.26
CA VAL A 117 8.09 5.07 1.17
C VAL A 117 7.71 4.16 0.01
N ARG A 118 6.54 4.40 -0.58
CA ARG A 118 6.04 3.68 -1.74
C ARG A 118 6.99 3.91 -2.91
N GLU A 119 7.29 2.84 -3.63
CA GLU A 119 7.95 2.96 -4.93
C GLU A 119 7.04 3.80 -5.82
N GLN A 120 7.41 5.06 -6.03
CA GLN A 120 6.82 5.82 -7.12
C GLN A 120 7.17 5.02 -8.35
N VAL A 121 6.15 4.43 -8.99
CA VAL A 121 6.29 3.97 -10.37
C VAL A 121 6.73 5.21 -11.10
N SER A 122 8.04 5.34 -11.30
CA SER A 122 8.60 6.43 -12.06
C SER A 122 8.09 6.14 -13.45
N GLY A 123 6.96 6.74 -13.79
CA GLY A 123 6.56 6.98 -15.15
C GLY A 123 7.59 7.94 -15.73
N VAL A 124 8.82 7.44 -15.94
CA VAL A 124 9.71 7.98 -16.95
C VAL A 124 9.14 7.54 -18.30
N VAL A 125 7.92 8.01 -18.55
CA VAL A 125 7.47 8.53 -19.84
C VAL A 125 7.31 10.05 -19.64
N ALA A 126 8.25 10.67 -18.94
CA ALA A 126 8.41 12.12 -18.83
C ALA A 126 9.70 12.58 -19.54
N LYS A 127 10.09 11.86 -20.61
CA LYS A 127 11.16 12.22 -21.53
C LYS A 127 10.79 11.95 -22.99
N SER A 128 9.51 12.04 -23.36
CA SER A 128 9.11 12.19 -24.76
C SER A 128 7.62 12.50 -24.88
N VAL A 129 7.19 13.69 -24.46
CA VAL A 129 6.12 14.35 -25.21
C VAL A 129 6.81 14.97 -26.42
N ALA A 130 7.06 14.13 -27.44
CA ALA A 130 7.48 14.65 -28.72
C ALA A 130 6.23 15.23 -29.38
N SER A 131 6.20 16.54 -29.59
CA SER A 131 5.21 17.17 -30.45
C SER A 131 5.37 16.59 -31.86
N ILE A 132 4.44 15.74 -32.28
CA ILE A 132 4.34 15.37 -33.69
C ILE A 132 3.85 16.63 -34.41
N ALA A 133 4.74 17.26 -35.17
CA ALA A 133 4.35 18.36 -36.05
C ALA A 133 3.45 17.80 -37.15
N THR A 134 2.15 18.10 -37.10
CA THR A 134 1.18 17.67 -38.11
C THR A 134 1.11 18.64 -39.29
N THR A 135 2.22 19.26 -39.67
CA THR A 135 2.30 20.05 -40.90
C THR A 135 2.97 19.21 -41.96
N ARG A 136 2.20 18.88 -43.01
CA ARG A 136 2.71 18.34 -44.28
C ARG A 136 3.61 19.42 -44.91
N GLY A 137 4.88 19.41 -44.55
CA GLY A 137 5.95 20.13 -45.23
C GLY A 137 6.76 19.10 -46.00
N ASP A 138 6.84 19.27 -47.31
CA ASP A 138 7.58 18.42 -48.23
C ASP A 138 8.97 18.07 -47.66
N ALA A 139 9.27 16.78 -47.59
CA ALA A 139 10.57 16.27 -47.20
C ALA A 139 11.56 16.53 -48.35
N ASP A 140 12.00 17.77 -48.47
CA ASP A 140 13.09 18.15 -49.35
C ASP A 140 14.32 18.47 -48.49
N GLY A 141 15.39 17.72 -48.73
CA GLY A 141 16.71 17.98 -48.14
C GLY A 141 17.10 17.12 -46.95
N TYR A 142 17.52 15.87 -47.20
CA TYR A 142 18.60 15.24 -46.43
C TYR A 142 19.48 14.39 -47.36
N THR A 143 20.28 15.05 -48.19
CA THR A 143 21.45 14.42 -48.83
C THR A 143 22.66 14.52 -47.91
N ARG A 144 22.88 13.41 -47.20
CA ARG A 144 24.15 12.70 -46.99
C ARG A 144 25.41 13.53 -46.69
N ASP A 145 25.90 13.41 -45.46
CA ASP A 145 27.31 13.04 -45.26
C ASP A 145 27.48 12.05 -44.10
N GLY A 146 27.93 10.84 -44.44
CA GLY A 146 28.55 9.87 -43.54
C GLY A 146 27.80 9.40 -42.28
N GLY A 147 26.70 8.63 -42.41
CA GLY A 147 26.20 7.82 -41.30
C GLY A 147 24.95 7.01 -41.66
N VAL A 148 25.09 5.71 -41.84
CA VAL A 148 23.94 4.80 -42.01
C VAL A 148 23.21 4.62 -40.66
N PRO A 149 21.89 4.83 -40.56
CA PRO A 149 21.12 4.48 -39.37
C PRO A 149 21.04 2.95 -39.23
N TRP A 150 21.28 2.45 -38.02
CA TRP A 150 21.54 1.04 -37.69
C TRP A 150 20.30 0.22 -37.33
N PHE A 151 19.15 0.49 -37.96
CA PHE A 151 18.01 -0.44 -37.88
C PHE A 151 17.65 -0.90 -39.29
N VAL A 152 18.16 -2.09 -39.61
CA VAL A 152 17.93 -2.82 -40.85
C VAL A 152 16.49 -3.34 -40.88
N VAL A 153 15.80 -3.07 -41.98
CA VAL A 153 14.70 -3.90 -42.48
C VAL A 153 15.23 -4.65 -43.71
N ASN A 154 15.11 -5.99 -43.73
CA ASN A 154 14.52 -6.75 -44.83
C ASN A 154 14.54 -8.28 -44.58
N GLY A 155 13.33 -8.82 -44.38
CA GLY A 155 12.72 -9.98 -45.05
C GLY A 155 13.47 -11.32 -45.24
N LEU A 156 12.83 -12.38 -44.72
CA LEU A 156 12.32 -13.49 -45.52
C LEU A 156 10.87 -13.78 -45.10
#